data_AF-A0A1S2H028-F1
#
_entry.id   AF-A0A1S2H028-F1
#
_cell.length_a   1.000
_cell.length_b   1.000
_cell.length_c   1.000
_cell.angle_alpha   90.00
_cell.angle_beta   90.00
_cell.angle_gamma   90.00
#
_symmetry.space_group_name_H-M   'P 1'
#
loop_
_entity.id
_entity.type
_entity.pdbx_description
1 polymer ?
#
loop_
_entity_poly.entity_id
_entity_poly.type
_entity_poly.pdbx_seq_one_letter_code
_entity_poly.pdbx_strand_id
1 'polypeptide(L)'
;MAEHRRFGRSLEVLRAEAAEEISMIVEHRSRQGDDPWEFMHLLPTVDEQVVLILREEALELDAAIGQRSAQWSAHPASGQGTRLGEEYHRLRRIALQHPELTSTVWKLMGALPEQS
;
A
#
# COMPACT_ATOMS: atom_id res chain seq x y z
N MET A 1 17.63 -12.80 -16.44
CA MET A 1 17.42 -11.35 -16.23
C MET A 1 16.03 -11.01 -16.78
N ALA A 2 14.97 -11.41 -16.07
CA ALA A 2 13.61 -11.25 -16.55
C ALA A 2 13.20 -9.77 -16.40
N GLU A 3 13.18 -9.09 -17.53
CA GLU A 3 12.76 -7.71 -17.70
C GLU A 3 11.27 -7.56 -17.34
N HIS A 4 10.97 -7.28 -16.08
CA HIS A 4 9.64 -6.84 -15.61
C HIS A 4 9.44 -5.35 -15.93
N ARG A 5 9.76 -4.94 -17.16
CA ARG A 5 9.54 -3.59 -17.65
C ARG A 5 8.14 -3.55 -18.28
N ARG A 6 7.14 -3.27 -17.47
CA ARG A 6 5.82 -2.75 -17.86
C ARG A 6 5.16 -2.29 -16.56
N PHE A 7 4.65 -1.06 -16.53
CA PHE A 7 3.94 -0.38 -15.42
C PHE A 7 4.81 0.46 -14.47
N GLY A 8 4.54 1.77 -14.45
CA GLY A 8 4.88 2.66 -13.33
C GLY A 8 6.36 2.97 -13.09
N ARG A 9 6.61 3.86 -12.13
CA ARG A 9 7.93 4.21 -11.59
C ARG A 9 8.70 2.96 -11.19
N SER A 10 10.03 2.96 -11.31
CA SER A 10 10.83 1.81 -10.86
C SER A 10 10.72 1.64 -9.34
N LEU A 11 10.89 0.42 -8.84
CA LEU A 11 10.84 0.15 -7.40
C LEU A 11 11.90 0.96 -6.62
N GLU A 12 13.08 1.19 -7.22
CA GLU A 12 14.12 2.04 -6.64
C GLU A 12 13.65 3.49 -6.48
N VAL A 13 12.95 4.03 -7.48
CA VAL A 13 12.37 5.38 -7.41
C VAL A 13 11.30 5.43 -6.33
N LEU A 14 10.39 4.44 -6.29
CA LEU A 14 9.36 4.37 -5.25
C LEU A 14 9.98 4.32 -3.84
N ARG A 15 11.06 3.55 -3.65
CA ARG A 15 11.78 3.48 -2.37
C ARG A 15 12.45 4.80 -2.00
N ALA A 16 13.00 5.52 -2.98
CA ALA A 16 13.60 6.83 -2.75
C ALA A 16 12.53 7.85 -2.31
N GLU A 17 11.40 7.89 -3.01
CA GLU A 17 10.26 8.75 -2.67
C GLU A 17 9.69 8.42 -1.28
N ALA A 18 9.50 7.13 -0.97
CA ALA A 18 9.02 6.68 0.34
C ALA A 18 10.00 7.05 1.48
N ALA A 19 11.30 6.93 1.26
CA ALA A 19 12.31 7.34 2.23
C ALA A 19 12.31 8.86 2.45
N GLU A 20 12.12 9.64 1.38
CA GLU A 20 11.99 11.09 1.47
C GLU A 20 10.74 11.49 2.26
N GLU A 21 9.60 10.86 1.99
CA GLU A 21 8.35 11.10 2.73
C GLU A 21 8.51 10.81 4.23
N ILE A 22 9.11 9.67 4.59
CA ILE A 22 9.42 9.33 5.99
C ILE A 22 10.32 10.41 6.61
N SER A 23 11.35 10.86 5.89
CA SER A 23 12.24 11.93 6.37
C SER A 23 11.50 13.25 6.60
N MET A 24 10.55 13.61 5.72
CA MET A 24 9.74 14.81 5.89
C MET A 24 8.84 14.71 7.15
N ILE A 25 8.27 13.53 7.43
CA ILE A 25 7.46 13.31 8.64
C ILE A 25 8.33 13.45 9.90
N VAL A 26 9.53 12.84 9.91
CA VAL A 26 10.48 12.96 11.01
C VAL A 26 10.83 14.43 11.25
N GLU A 27 11.23 15.15 10.19
CA GLU A 27 11.61 16.56 10.28
C GLU A 27 10.46 17.43 10.77
N HIS A 28 9.24 17.21 10.27
CA HIS A 28 8.05 17.93 10.69
C HIS A 28 7.78 17.74 12.18
N ARG A 29 7.77 16.50 12.67
CA ARG A 29 7.55 16.17 14.08
C ARG A 29 8.63 16.73 15.00
N SER A 30 9.89 16.59 14.63
CA SER A 30 11.00 17.18 15.38
C SER A 30 10.89 18.71 15.49
N ARG A 31 10.40 19.40 14.44
CA ARG A 31 10.11 20.83 14.51
C ARG A 31 8.93 21.20 15.40
N GLN A 32 7.97 20.30 15.60
CA GLN A 32 6.89 20.48 16.57
C GLN A 32 7.33 20.24 18.03
N GLY A 33 8.57 19.77 18.24
CA GLY A 33 9.12 19.48 19.57
C GLY A 33 8.88 18.05 20.05
N ASP A 34 8.41 17.15 19.18
CA ASP A 34 8.28 15.72 19.51
C ASP A 34 9.68 15.07 19.67
N ASP A 35 9.84 14.21 20.67
CA ASP A 35 11.05 13.39 20.83
C ASP A 35 11.07 12.26 19.79
N PRO A 36 12.08 12.19 18.90
CA PRO A 36 12.24 11.09 17.95
C PRO A 36 12.13 9.71 18.59
N TRP A 37 12.63 9.52 19.81
CA TRP A 37 12.60 8.21 20.46
C TRP A 37 11.19 7.70 20.78
N GLU A 38 10.25 8.62 20.97
CA GLU A 38 8.84 8.31 21.23
C GLU A 38 8.06 7.95 19.96
N PHE A 39 8.51 8.37 18.76
CA PHE A 39 7.71 8.16 17.55
C PHE A 39 8.38 7.39 16.41
N MET A 40 9.70 7.22 16.42
CA MET A 40 10.43 6.55 15.34
C MET A 40 9.94 5.11 15.10
N HIS A 41 9.50 4.41 16.15
CA HIS A 41 8.98 3.05 16.07
C HIS A 41 7.55 2.95 15.50
N LEU A 42 6.85 4.09 15.40
CA LEU A 42 5.51 4.19 14.82
C LEU A 42 5.55 4.44 13.31
N LEU A 43 6.71 4.82 12.77
CA LEU A 43 6.87 5.08 11.36
C LEU A 43 6.92 3.76 10.58
N PRO A 44 6.34 3.73 9.37
CA PRO A 44 6.50 2.58 8.49
C PRO A 44 7.96 2.44 8.05
N THR A 45 8.37 1.21 7.78
CA THR A 45 9.59 0.96 7.01
C THR A 45 9.42 1.47 5.58
N VAL A 46 10.53 1.66 4.84
CA VAL A 46 10.49 2.13 3.45
C VAL A 46 9.59 1.24 2.58
N ASP A 47 9.74 -0.09 2.66
CA ASP A 47 8.93 -0.99 1.85
C ASP A 47 7.44 -0.97 2.28
N GLU A 48 7.14 -0.74 3.56
CA GLU A 48 5.75 -0.55 4.02
C GLU A 48 5.17 0.74 3.47
N GLN A 49 5.93 1.83 3.49
CA GLN A 49 5.51 3.11 2.92
C GLN A 49 5.30 3.00 1.41
N VAL A 50 6.15 2.28 0.67
CA VAL A 50 5.92 2.01 -0.75
C VAL A 50 4.59 1.28 -0.97
N VAL A 51 4.27 0.27 -0.17
CA VAL A 51 2.98 -0.43 -0.29
C VAL A 51 1.82 0.49 0.04
N LEU A 52 1.94 1.39 1.03
CA LEU A 52 0.92 2.38 1.36
C LEU A 52 0.67 3.37 0.23
N ILE A 53 1.73 3.88 -0.42
CA ILE A 53 1.63 4.76 -1.60
C ILE A 53 0.90 4.03 -2.75
N LEU A 54 1.35 2.82 -3.12
CA LEU A 54 0.72 2.05 -4.20
C LEU A 54 -0.73 1.68 -3.89
N ARG A 55 -1.04 1.44 -2.60
CA ARG A 55 -2.40 1.18 -2.12
C ARG A 55 -3.29 2.42 -2.30
N GLU A 56 -2.79 3.61 -1.99
CA GLU A 56 -3.48 4.88 -2.20
C GLU A 56 -3.73 5.16 -3.68
N GLU A 57 -2.70 5.03 -4.54
CA GLU A 57 -2.86 5.14 -6.00
C GLU A 57 -3.92 4.17 -6.54
N ALA A 58 -3.91 2.93 -6.05
CA ALA A 58 -4.93 1.95 -6.43
C ALA A 58 -6.33 2.36 -5.93
N LEU A 59 -6.45 3.05 -4.79
CA LEU A 59 -7.74 3.52 -4.26
C LEU A 59 -8.30 4.62 -5.15
N GLU A 60 -7.45 5.57 -5.54
CA GLU A 60 -7.81 6.64 -6.46
C GLU A 60 -8.21 6.09 -7.83
N LEU A 61 -7.46 5.12 -8.35
CA LEU A 61 -7.77 4.48 -9.62
C LEU A 61 -9.10 3.70 -9.55
N ASP A 62 -9.30 2.91 -8.49
CA ASP A 62 -10.54 2.19 -8.27
C ASP A 62 -11.72 3.16 -8.11
N ALA A 63 -11.55 4.32 -7.47
CA ALA A 63 -12.59 5.35 -7.38
C ALA A 63 -12.90 6.00 -8.74
N ALA A 64 -11.89 6.27 -9.55
CA ALA A 64 -12.05 6.80 -10.91
C ALA A 64 -12.73 5.82 -11.86
N ILE A 65 -12.47 4.51 -11.69
CA ILE A 65 -13.10 3.43 -12.47
C ILE A 65 -14.48 3.05 -11.90
N GLY A 66 -14.63 3.13 -10.59
CA GLY A 66 -15.73 2.62 -9.75
C GLY A 66 -17.07 3.35 -9.89
N GLN A 67 -17.18 4.37 -10.74
CA GLN A 67 -18.50 4.79 -11.26
C GLN A 67 -19.05 3.86 -12.36
N ARG A 68 -18.27 2.93 -12.94
CA ARG A 68 -18.68 2.13 -14.11
C ARG A 68 -18.82 0.62 -13.89
N SER A 69 -18.23 0.03 -12.86
CA SER A 69 -17.98 -1.42 -12.79
C SER A 69 -18.73 -2.19 -11.69
N ALA A 70 -19.55 -1.52 -10.88
CA ALA A 70 -20.26 -2.12 -9.72
C ALA A 70 -21.28 -3.23 -10.05
N GLN A 71 -21.40 -3.67 -11.31
CA GLN A 71 -22.51 -4.51 -11.78
C GLN A 71 -22.12 -5.91 -12.27
N TRP A 72 -20.84 -6.24 -12.45
CA TRP A 72 -20.45 -7.51 -13.08
C TRP A 72 -19.93 -8.54 -12.05
N SER A 73 -20.88 -9.22 -11.42
CA SER A 73 -20.74 -10.62 -10.95
C SER A 73 -19.72 -10.90 -9.83
N ALA A 74 -20.09 -10.61 -8.58
CA ALA A 74 -19.36 -11.08 -7.39
C ALA A 74 -19.82 -12.49 -6.96
N HIS A 75 -18.89 -13.44 -6.87
CA HIS A 75 -19.14 -14.72 -6.19
C HIS A 75 -18.99 -14.50 -4.67
N PRO A 76 -19.97 -14.89 -3.83
CA PRO A 76 -20.01 -14.52 -2.41
C PRO A 76 -18.80 -15.03 -1.60
N ALA A 77 -18.21 -16.16 -1.98
CA ALA A 77 -17.01 -16.70 -1.32
C ALA A 77 -15.70 -15.92 -1.60
N SER A 78 -15.71 -14.95 -2.53
CA SER A 78 -14.49 -14.21 -2.91
C SER A 78 -14.25 -12.94 -2.07
N GLY A 79 -15.18 -12.59 -1.17
CA GLY A 79 -15.17 -11.33 -0.44
C GLY A 79 -15.40 -10.08 -1.30
N GLN A 80 -15.60 -10.23 -2.62
CA GLN A 80 -15.92 -9.12 -3.54
C GLN A 80 -17.20 -8.40 -3.11
N GLY A 81 -17.17 -7.06 -3.15
CA GLY A 81 -18.25 -6.19 -2.67
C GLY A 81 -18.22 -5.92 -1.15
N THR A 82 -17.24 -6.47 -0.42
CA THR A 82 -16.93 -6.06 0.95
C THR A 82 -15.68 -5.20 0.97
N ARG A 83 -15.65 -4.18 1.83
CA ARG A 83 -14.47 -3.31 2.00
C ARG A 83 -13.19 -4.10 2.29
N LEU A 84 -13.29 -5.15 3.11
CA LEU A 84 -12.14 -5.97 3.47
C LEU A 84 -11.67 -6.86 2.32
N GLY A 85 -12.59 -7.48 1.58
CA GLY A 85 -12.22 -8.30 0.42
C GLY A 85 -11.60 -7.45 -0.69
N GLU A 86 -12.15 -6.25 -0.94
CA GLU A 86 -11.58 -5.28 -1.88
C GLU A 86 -10.15 -4.87 -1.49
N GLU A 87 -9.94 -4.57 -0.20
CA GLU A 87 -8.61 -4.27 0.34
C GLU A 87 -7.63 -5.44 0.17
N TYR A 88 -8.06 -6.67 0.46
CA TYR A 88 -7.25 -7.86 0.23
C TYR A 88 -6.86 -8.03 -1.24
N HIS A 89 -7.82 -7.88 -2.17
CA HIS A 89 -7.57 -7.99 -3.61
C HIS A 89 -6.63 -6.90 -4.12
N ARG A 90 -6.75 -5.68 -3.59
CA ARG A 90 -5.84 -4.55 -3.88
C ARG A 90 -4.41 -4.86 -3.46
N LEU A 91 -4.20 -5.24 -2.20
CA LEU A 91 -2.89 -5.60 -1.68
C LEU A 91 -2.28 -6.79 -2.43
N ARG A 92 -3.07 -7.82 -2.72
CA ARG A 92 -2.62 -8.96 -3.53
C ARG A 92 -2.18 -8.55 -4.94
N ARG A 93 -2.85 -7.59 -5.57
CA ARG A 93 -2.45 -7.05 -6.88
C ARG A 93 -1.08 -6.39 -6.82
N ILE A 94 -0.81 -5.62 -5.76
CA ILE A 94 0.50 -4.98 -5.54
C ILE A 94 1.62 -6.03 -5.44
N ALA A 95 1.42 -7.09 -4.65
CA ALA A 95 2.43 -8.17 -4.54
C ALA A 95 2.71 -8.88 -5.88
N LEU A 96 1.71 -9.01 -6.75
CA LEU A 96 1.89 -9.60 -8.08
C LEU A 96 2.65 -8.66 -9.04
N GLN A 97 2.49 -7.34 -8.88
CA GLN A 97 3.16 -6.33 -9.70
C GLN A 97 4.59 -6.04 -9.22
N HIS A 98 4.82 -6.12 -7.91
CA HIS A 98 6.11 -5.89 -7.25
C HIS A 98 6.46 -7.09 -6.36
N PRO A 99 6.96 -8.20 -6.94
CA PRO A 99 7.26 -9.42 -6.19
C PRO A 99 8.22 -9.20 -5.01
N GLU A 100 9.11 -8.23 -5.09
CA GLU A 100 10.06 -7.84 -4.05
C GLU A 100 9.36 -7.32 -2.77
N LEU A 101 8.12 -6.83 -2.88
CA LEU A 101 7.33 -6.33 -1.75
C LEU A 101 6.43 -7.40 -1.12
N THR A 102 6.45 -8.64 -1.64
CA THR A 102 5.52 -9.70 -1.23
C THR A 102 5.45 -9.89 0.28
N SER A 103 6.60 -10.02 0.97
CA SER A 103 6.63 -10.21 2.42
C SER A 103 5.98 -9.06 3.19
N THR A 104 6.23 -7.84 2.74
CA THR A 104 5.67 -6.63 3.33
C THR A 104 4.16 -6.56 3.13
N VAL A 105 3.69 -6.88 1.93
CA VAL A 105 2.26 -7.00 1.63
C VAL A 105 1.59 -8.04 2.55
N TRP A 106 2.19 -9.21 2.74
CA TRP A 106 1.66 -10.23 3.66
C TRP A 106 1.59 -9.74 5.11
N LYS A 107 2.62 -9.03 5.58
CA LYS A 107 2.60 -8.40 6.91
C LYS A 107 1.42 -7.44 7.06
N LEU A 108 1.21 -6.57 6.07
CA LEU A 108 0.11 -5.58 6.10
C LEU A 108 -1.27 -6.24 5.97
N MET A 109 -1.40 -7.30 5.15
CA MET A 109 -2.64 -8.08 5.07
C MET A 109 -2.99 -8.74 6.40
N GLY A 110 -2.00 -9.25 7.13
CA GLY A 110 -2.20 -9.83 8.46
C GLY A 110 -2.56 -8.82 9.55
N ALA A 111 -2.31 -7.52 9.30
CA ALA A 111 -2.70 -6.43 10.21
C ALA A 111 -4.11 -5.88 9.91
N LEU A 112 -4.79 -6.37 8.86
CA LEU A 112 -6.16 -5.97 8.57
C LEU A 112 -7.11 -6.48 9.68
N PRO A 113 -8.09 -5.68 10.11
CA PRO A 113 -9.02 -6.11 11.15
C PRO A 113 -9.86 -7.30 10.67
N GLU A 114 -9.98 -8.33 11.50
CA GLU A 114 -10.89 -9.45 11.24
C GLU A 114 -12.34 -8.96 11.31
N GLN A 115 -13.20 -9.44 10.40
CA GLN A 115 -14.62 -9.11 10.42
C GLN A 115 -15.26 -9.76 11.65
N SER A 116 -15.51 -8.99 12.70
CA SER A 116 -16.41 -9.38 13.80
C SER A 116 -17.84 -8.94 13.50
#